data_AF-A0A8S9G3A8-F1
#
_entry.id   AF-A0A8S9G3A8-F1
#
_cell.length_a   1.000
_cell.length_b   1.000
_cell.length_c   1.000
_cell.angle_alpha   90.00
_cell.angle_beta   90.00
_cell.angle_gamma   90.00
#
_symmetry.space_group_name_H-M   'P 1'
#
loop_
_entity.id
_entity.type
_entity.pdbx_description
1 polymer ?
#
loop_
_entity_poly.entity_id
_entity_poly.type
_entity_poly.pdbx_seq_one_letter_code
_entity_poly.pdbx_strand_id
1 'polypeptide(L)'
;MMEVEGSNTWMNRSPPPQSSFVRSKALYQFKQQKLPACKPVLTPTSVITVFMLMGFVFIPIGFVTLRASRDSIEIVDRYDVECIPEEYRTNKLSYITDSSILKNCTRYLKVQKYMKAPIFIYYQLDNYYQNHRRYVKSRSDQQLLHGQEYSHTSACEPEESSNGLPIVPCGLIAWSMFNDTFTFARESAKLKVSRSNIAWKSDREHKFGKDVYPFNFQNGSLIGGAKLDPKVPLSDQEDFIVWMRAAALLSFRKLYGRIEEDLEPGNVVVVNLMNNYNTYSFSGQKKLILSTSSWLGGRNDFLGITYLVVGASSIVISIIFMLLHLKNPRPYGDNSWNKKSLSS
;
A
#
# COMPACT_ATOMS: atom_id res chain seq x y z
N MET A 1 68.60 43.25 52.78
CA MET A 1 68.37 43.57 51.37
C MET A 1 67.29 42.62 50.88
N MET A 2 66.07 43.17 50.88
CA MET A 2 64.77 42.71 50.30
C MET A 2 64.43 41.22 50.18
N GLU A 3 63.45 40.83 51.01
CA GLU A 3 62.41 39.84 50.74
C GLU A 3 61.59 40.18 49.49
N VAL A 4 61.10 39.15 48.78
CA VAL A 4 59.80 39.20 48.09
C VAL A 4 59.13 37.82 48.21
N GLU A 5 58.00 37.80 48.90
CA GLU A 5 57.04 36.70 49.03
C GLU A 5 56.31 36.39 47.70
N GLY A 6 55.82 35.16 47.55
CA GLY A 6 55.06 34.78 46.35
C GLY A 6 54.30 33.45 46.42
N SER A 7 53.39 33.32 47.40
CA SER A 7 52.11 32.58 47.31
C SER A 7 52.10 31.10 46.85
N ASN A 8 52.08 30.19 47.82
CA ASN A 8 51.59 28.81 47.68
C ASN A 8 50.05 28.78 47.76
N THR A 9 49.37 28.82 46.62
CA THR A 9 47.93 28.54 46.54
C THR A 9 47.70 27.06 46.23
N TRP A 10 47.55 26.26 47.30
CA TRP A 10 46.95 24.93 47.20
C TRP A 10 45.48 25.09 46.86
N MET A 11 45.14 25.05 45.58
CA MET A 11 43.75 24.98 45.12
C MET A 11 43.13 23.66 45.61
N ASN A 12 42.32 23.77 46.65
CA ASN A 12 41.42 22.73 47.12
C ASN A 12 40.34 22.50 46.02
N ARG A 13 40.61 21.58 45.07
CA ARG A 13 39.61 21.17 44.08
C ARG A 13 38.67 20.16 44.72
N SER A 14 37.42 20.55 44.93
CA SER A 14 36.31 19.66 45.22
C SER A 14 36.26 18.53 44.17
N PRO A 15 35.99 17.27 44.55
CA PRO A 15 35.88 16.19 43.57
C PRO A 15 34.78 16.54 42.56
N PRO A 16 35.03 16.35 41.25
CA PRO A 16 34.07 16.73 40.23
C PRO A 16 32.75 15.96 40.43
N PRO A 17 31.59 16.57 40.16
CA PRO A 17 30.30 15.91 40.30
C PRO A 17 30.30 14.64 39.45
N GLN A 18 29.78 13.53 40.01
CA GLN A 18 29.79 12.19 39.40
C GLN A 18 29.33 12.17 37.92
N SER A 19 28.43 13.09 37.53
CA SER A 19 27.96 13.25 36.15
C SER A 19 29.04 13.70 35.15
N SER A 20 29.99 14.54 35.55
CA SER A 20 31.08 15.01 34.70
C SER A 20 32.18 13.96 34.52
N PHE A 21 32.39 13.12 35.54
CA PHE A 21 33.32 11.99 35.49
C PHE A 21 32.83 10.87 34.56
N VAL A 22 31.54 10.57 34.56
CA VAL A 22 30.92 9.61 33.62
C VAL A 22 31.05 10.08 32.17
N ARG A 23 30.85 11.39 31.91
CA ARG A 23 31.00 12.00 30.58
C ARG A 23 32.46 11.95 30.08
N SER A 24 33.41 12.20 30.98
CA SER A 24 34.86 12.09 30.71
C SER A 24 35.28 10.65 30.40
N LYS A 25 34.80 9.66 31.16
CA LYS A 25 35.10 8.24 30.95
C LYS A 25 34.53 7.67 29.65
N ALA A 26 33.29 8.01 29.31
CA ALA A 26 32.67 7.60 28.05
C ALA A 26 33.38 8.22 26.84
N LEU A 27 33.73 9.51 26.90
CA LEU A 27 34.53 10.19 25.87
C LEU A 27 35.93 9.59 25.75
N TYR A 28 36.55 9.21 26.86
CA TYR A 28 37.84 8.52 26.87
C TYR A 28 37.74 7.12 26.23
N GLN A 29 36.75 6.32 26.61
CA GLN A 29 36.52 4.99 26.02
C GLN A 29 36.18 5.07 24.52
N PHE A 30 35.42 6.08 24.10
CA PHE A 30 35.14 6.35 22.69
C PHE A 30 36.40 6.73 21.92
N LYS A 31 37.18 7.71 22.41
CA LYS A 31 38.46 8.13 21.78
C LYS A 31 39.50 7.02 21.72
N GLN A 32 39.55 6.16 22.75
CA GLN A 32 40.48 5.03 22.84
C GLN A 32 39.93 3.75 22.18
N GLN A 33 38.73 3.79 21.59
CA GLN A 33 38.06 2.64 20.97
C GLN A 33 37.91 1.42 21.92
N LYS A 34 37.73 1.68 23.23
CA LYS A 34 37.57 0.67 24.30
C LYS A 34 36.13 0.57 24.80
N LEU A 35 35.16 0.90 23.94
CA LEU A 35 33.75 0.68 24.27
C LEU A 35 33.45 -0.81 24.34
N PRO A 36 32.56 -1.26 25.26
CA PRO A 36 32.13 -2.65 25.32
C PRO A 36 31.50 -3.03 23.98
N ALA A 37 32.04 -4.07 23.34
CA ALA A 37 31.59 -4.55 22.06
C ALA A 37 31.48 -6.07 22.06
N CYS A 38 30.42 -6.61 21.47
CA CYS A 38 30.31 -8.01 21.14
C CYS A 38 30.88 -8.22 19.73
N LYS A 39 31.84 -9.13 19.59
CA LYS A 39 32.42 -9.52 18.30
C LYS A 39 32.03 -10.96 18.01
N PRO A 40 30.83 -11.21 17.48
CA PRO A 40 30.38 -12.57 17.21
C PRO A 40 31.27 -13.16 16.12
N VAL A 41 31.99 -14.22 16.46
CA VAL A 41 32.74 -14.97 15.46
C VAL A 41 31.83 -16.07 14.92
N LEU A 42 31.61 -16.05 13.61
CA LEU A 42 30.75 -17.01 12.93
C LEU A 42 31.46 -18.36 12.85
N THR A 43 31.11 -19.28 13.74
CA THR A 43 31.57 -20.68 13.68
C THR A 43 30.65 -21.48 12.76
N PRO A 44 31.17 -22.50 12.03
CA PRO A 44 30.35 -23.33 11.15
C PRO A 44 29.12 -23.91 11.85
N THR A 45 29.28 -24.42 13.07
CA THR A 45 28.17 -24.94 13.91
C THR A 45 27.12 -23.88 14.20
N SER A 46 27.52 -22.65 14.53
CA SER A 46 26.59 -21.55 14.78
C SER A 46 25.81 -21.18 13.52
N VAL A 47 26.50 -21.04 12.38
CA VAL A 47 25.89 -20.70 11.09
C VAL A 47 24.91 -21.79 10.62
N ILE A 48 25.30 -23.07 10.67
CA ILE A 48 24.45 -24.21 10.34
C ILE A 48 23.19 -24.22 11.21
N THR A 49 23.34 -24.00 12.52
CA THR A 49 22.22 -23.97 13.47
C THR A 49 21.25 -22.83 13.14
N VAL A 50 21.75 -21.62 12.88
CA VAL A 50 20.92 -20.47 12.53
C VAL A 50 20.14 -20.72 11.22
N PHE A 51 20.79 -21.24 10.18
CA PHE A 51 20.11 -21.54 8.91
C PHE A 51 19.08 -22.67 9.05
N MET A 52 19.35 -23.72 9.84
CA MET A 52 18.35 -24.74 10.16
C MET A 52 17.14 -24.15 10.86
N LEU A 53 17.36 -23.38 11.92
CA LEU A 53 16.27 -22.76 12.70
C LEU A 53 15.43 -21.83 11.83
N MET A 54 16.07 -21.02 10.99
CA MET A 54 15.37 -20.15 10.05
C MET A 54 14.48 -20.95 9.09
N GLY A 55 14.98 -22.07 8.55
CA GLY A 55 14.19 -22.99 7.74
C GLY A 55 12.98 -23.58 8.47
N PHE A 56 13.20 -24.09 9.69
CA PHE A 56 12.14 -24.68 10.52
C PHE A 56 11.06 -23.67 10.94
N VAL A 57 11.41 -22.39 11.07
CA VAL A 57 10.43 -21.34 11.40
C VAL A 57 9.71 -20.84 10.14
N PHE A 58 10.44 -20.59 9.05
CA PHE A 58 9.88 -19.95 7.87
C PHE A 58 8.99 -20.88 7.05
N ILE A 59 9.28 -22.18 7.00
CA ILE A 59 8.47 -23.14 6.22
C ILE A 59 7.04 -23.26 6.79
N PRO A 60 6.82 -23.50 8.10
CA PRO A 60 5.47 -23.51 8.67
C PRO A 60 4.72 -22.19 8.48
N ILE A 61 5.39 -21.05 8.68
CA ILE A 61 4.80 -19.73 8.44
C ILE A 61 4.38 -19.59 6.97
N GLY A 62 5.24 -20.03 6.03
CA GLY A 62 4.95 -20.04 4.60
C GLY A 62 3.71 -20.86 4.26
N PHE A 63 3.57 -22.07 4.82
CA PHE A 63 2.37 -22.88 4.61
C PHE A 63 1.10 -22.25 5.21
N VAL A 64 1.17 -21.72 6.43
CA VAL A 64 0.02 -21.07 7.09
C VAL A 64 -0.44 -19.84 6.31
N THR A 65 0.49 -18.97 5.90
CA THR A 65 0.18 -17.76 5.14
C THR A 65 -0.32 -18.09 3.73
N LEU A 66 0.25 -19.10 3.06
CA LEU A 66 -0.21 -19.55 1.74
C LEU A 66 -1.62 -20.13 1.80
N ARG A 67 -1.93 -20.90 2.85
CA ARG A 67 -3.29 -21.42 3.07
C ARG A 67 -4.28 -20.29 3.28
N ALA A 68 -3.95 -19.35 4.18
CA ALA A 68 -4.80 -18.18 4.44
C ALA A 68 -5.06 -17.36 3.16
N SER A 69 -4.04 -17.16 2.32
CA SER A 69 -4.20 -16.52 1.01
C SER A 69 -5.17 -17.29 0.10
N ARG A 70 -5.00 -18.60 -0.02
CA ARG A 70 -5.79 -19.43 -0.95
C ARG A 70 -7.23 -19.68 -0.51
N ASP A 71 -7.51 -19.54 0.78
CA ASP A 71 -8.87 -19.57 1.34
C ASP A 71 -9.68 -18.35 0.90
N SER A 72 -9.04 -17.23 0.55
CA SER A 72 -9.72 -16.10 -0.06
C SER A 72 -10.06 -16.37 -1.54
N ILE A 73 -11.32 -16.09 -1.89
CA ILE A 73 -11.90 -16.37 -3.20
C ILE A 73 -12.07 -15.04 -3.92
N GLU A 74 -11.62 -14.99 -5.17
CA GLU A 74 -11.79 -13.83 -6.04
C GLU A 74 -12.48 -14.23 -7.33
N ILE A 75 -13.47 -13.44 -7.74
CA ILE A 75 -14.08 -13.46 -9.07
C ILE A 75 -13.65 -12.18 -9.76
N VAL A 76 -12.97 -12.28 -10.89
CA VAL A 76 -12.47 -11.13 -11.66
C VAL A 76 -13.14 -11.15 -13.03
N ASP A 77 -13.88 -10.08 -13.36
CA ASP A 77 -14.51 -9.90 -14.68
C ASP A 77 -13.96 -8.63 -15.34
N ARG A 78 -13.42 -8.77 -16.54
CA ARG A 78 -12.92 -7.66 -17.35
C ARG A 78 -14.05 -7.15 -18.23
N TYR A 79 -14.53 -5.94 -17.96
CA TYR A 79 -15.74 -5.42 -18.61
C TYR A 79 -15.46 -4.29 -19.61
N ASP A 80 -14.24 -3.74 -19.68
CA ASP A 80 -13.93 -2.63 -20.60
C ASP A 80 -14.16 -2.96 -22.07
N VAL A 81 -13.86 -4.18 -22.52
CA VAL A 81 -14.09 -4.57 -23.94
C VAL A 81 -15.48 -5.16 -24.15
N GLU A 82 -15.93 -5.95 -23.18
CA GLU A 82 -17.19 -6.69 -23.23
C GLU A 82 -18.42 -5.78 -23.20
N CYS A 83 -18.31 -4.61 -22.59
CA CYS A 83 -19.37 -3.61 -22.52
C CYS A 83 -19.36 -2.62 -23.67
N ILE A 84 -18.67 -2.93 -24.77
CA ILE A 84 -18.69 -2.14 -26.01
C ILE A 84 -19.46 -2.93 -27.07
N PRO A 85 -20.49 -2.35 -27.71
CA PRO A 85 -21.18 -2.98 -28.83
C PRO A 85 -20.22 -3.31 -29.97
N GLU A 86 -20.50 -4.38 -30.72
CA GLU A 86 -19.63 -4.86 -31.82
C GLU A 86 -19.26 -3.76 -32.81
N GLU A 87 -20.23 -2.89 -33.15
CA GLU A 87 -20.08 -1.76 -34.08
C GLU A 87 -18.99 -0.77 -33.66
N TYR A 88 -18.73 -0.63 -32.37
CA TYR A 88 -17.79 0.34 -31.81
C TYR A 88 -16.46 -0.29 -31.34
N ARG A 89 -16.25 -1.60 -31.56
CA ARG A 89 -15.03 -2.27 -31.06
C ARG A 89 -13.75 -1.79 -31.73
N THR A 90 -13.82 -1.37 -32.99
CA THR A 90 -12.70 -0.78 -33.74
C THR A 90 -12.40 0.65 -33.30
N ASN A 91 -13.43 1.42 -32.98
CA ASN A 91 -13.32 2.80 -32.50
C ASN A 91 -14.01 2.96 -31.13
N LYS A 92 -13.37 2.44 -30.08
CA LYS A 92 -13.88 2.48 -28.69
C LYS A 92 -14.01 3.92 -28.16
N LEU A 93 -13.20 4.83 -28.71
CA LEU A 93 -13.19 6.23 -28.30
C LEU A 93 -14.49 6.93 -28.71
N SER A 94 -14.99 6.72 -29.93
CA SER A 94 -16.25 7.36 -30.34
C SER A 94 -17.42 6.95 -29.44
N TYR A 95 -17.51 5.67 -29.06
CA TYR A 95 -18.54 5.16 -28.17
C TYR A 95 -18.51 5.80 -26.77
N ILE A 96 -17.32 5.89 -26.16
CA ILE A 96 -17.22 6.39 -24.78
C ILE A 96 -17.42 7.90 -24.70
N THR A 97 -17.04 8.65 -25.75
CA THR A 97 -17.17 10.11 -25.79
C THR A 97 -18.55 10.59 -26.20
N ASP A 98 -19.35 9.75 -26.88
CA ASP A 98 -20.68 10.14 -27.34
C ASP A 98 -21.67 10.18 -26.17
N SER A 99 -22.03 11.38 -25.71
CA SER A 99 -22.98 11.56 -24.60
C SER A 99 -24.42 11.10 -24.89
N SER A 100 -24.80 10.89 -26.16
CA SER A 100 -26.17 10.49 -26.54
C SER A 100 -26.45 9.00 -26.29
N ILE A 101 -25.40 8.18 -26.25
CA ILE A 101 -25.50 6.73 -26.09
C ILE A 101 -25.51 6.37 -24.60
N LEU A 102 -26.46 5.54 -24.16
CA LEU A 102 -26.40 4.99 -22.80
C LEU A 102 -25.34 3.89 -22.72
N LYS A 103 -24.41 3.99 -21.77
CA LYS A 103 -23.32 3.00 -21.60
C LYS A 103 -23.68 1.86 -20.63
N ASN A 104 -24.92 1.37 -20.71
CA ASN A 104 -25.37 0.28 -19.85
C ASN A 104 -24.81 -1.06 -20.33
N CYS A 105 -24.47 -1.93 -19.39
CA CYS A 105 -23.93 -3.24 -19.66
C CYS A 105 -24.34 -4.22 -18.56
N THR A 106 -24.64 -5.45 -18.95
CA THR A 106 -24.98 -6.53 -18.02
C THR A 106 -23.92 -7.63 -18.11
N ARG A 107 -23.36 -8.01 -16.96
CA ARG A 107 -22.37 -9.09 -16.83
C ARG A 107 -22.90 -10.18 -15.91
N TYR A 108 -22.56 -11.42 -16.21
CA TYR A 108 -22.99 -12.60 -15.45
C TYR A 108 -21.79 -13.25 -14.78
N LEU A 109 -21.74 -13.19 -13.45
CA LEU A 109 -20.64 -13.71 -12.66
C LEU A 109 -21.07 -15.01 -11.99
N LYS A 110 -20.49 -16.13 -12.40
CA LYS A 110 -20.75 -17.43 -11.78
C LYS A 110 -19.87 -17.62 -10.55
N VAL A 111 -20.51 -17.85 -9.40
CA VAL A 111 -19.84 -18.12 -8.13
C VAL A 111 -19.42 -19.60 -8.12
N GLN A 112 -18.11 -19.85 -8.16
CA GLN A 112 -17.59 -21.23 -8.23
C GLN A 112 -17.40 -21.88 -6.85
N LYS A 113 -17.20 -21.06 -5.82
CA LYS A 113 -16.94 -21.47 -4.44
C LYS A 113 -17.71 -20.57 -3.50
N TYR A 114 -18.09 -21.11 -2.34
CA TYR A 114 -18.85 -20.39 -1.33
C TYR A 114 -18.08 -19.14 -0.87
N MET A 115 -18.73 -17.97 -0.95
CA MET A 115 -18.16 -16.70 -0.52
C MET A 115 -18.91 -16.22 0.72
N LYS A 116 -18.21 -16.25 1.86
CA LYS A 116 -18.71 -15.76 3.14
C LYS A 116 -18.70 -14.22 3.18
N ALA A 117 -19.78 -13.63 3.68
CA ALA A 117 -19.92 -12.20 3.94
C ALA A 117 -18.97 -11.71 5.05
N PRO A 118 -18.51 -10.45 4.99
CA PRO A 118 -18.77 -9.47 3.94
C PRO A 118 -17.97 -9.77 2.66
N ILE A 119 -18.64 -9.68 1.51
CA ILE A 119 -18.00 -9.81 0.19
C ILE A 119 -17.66 -8.41 -0.31
N PHE A 120 -16.38 -8.17 -0.58
CA PHE A 120 -15.88 -6.87 -1.00
C PHE A 120 -15.95 -6.75 -2.52
N ILE A 121 -16.50 -5.63 -2.98
CA ILE A 121 -16.57 -5.25 -4.38
C ILE A 121 -15.44 -4.26 -4.64
N TYR A 122 -14.51 -4.61 -5.52
CA TYR A 122 -13.46 -3.71 -5.99
C TYR A 122 -13.62 -3.43 -7.48
N TYR A 123 -13.29 -2.21 -7.88
CA TYR A 123 -12.92 -1.95 -9.28
C TYR A 123 -11.40 -1.90 -9.37
N GLN A 124 -10.87 -2.41 -10.47
CA GLN A 124 -9.46 -2.33 -10.81
C GLN A 124 -9.28 -1.51 -12.09
N LEU A 125 -8.37 -0.55 -12.02
CA LEU A 125 -7.88 0.18 -13.17
C LEU A 125 -6.45 -0.28 -13.44
N ASP A 126 -6.17 -0.58 -14.71
CA ASP A 126 -4.84 -0.89 -15.20
C ASP A 126 -4.32 0.25 -16.11
N ASN A 127 -3.00 0.41 -16.16
CA ASN A 127 -2.31 1.47 -16.91
C ASN A 127 -2.77 2.89 -16.55
N TYR A 128 -3.06 3.13 -15.26
CA TYR A 128 -3.47 4.43 -14.74
C TYR A 128 -2.46 4.96 -13.72
N TYR A 129 -1.82 6.10 -14.01
CA TYR A 129 -0.68 6.60 -13.25
C TYR A 129 -1.08 7.56 -12.12
N GLN A 130 -1.73 7.05 -11.07
CA GLN A 130 -2.00 7.86 -9.85
C GLN A 130 -0.70 8.30 -9.15
N ASN A 131 0.41 7.60 -9.37
CA ASN A 131 1.70 7.88 -8.77
C ASN A 131 2.53 8.94 -9.53
N HIS A 132 2.00 9.51 -10.61
CA HIS A 132 2.72 10.55 -11.36
C HIS A 132 2.92 11.80 -10.49
N ARG A 133 4.14 12.35 -10.44
CA ARG A 133 4.52 13.45 -9.53
C ARG A 133 3.57 14.65 -9.58
N ARG A 134 3.18 15.08 -10.79
CA ARG A 134 2.24 16.22 -10.95
C ARG A 134 0.83 15.87 -10.48
N TYR A 135 0.40 14.62 -10.71
CA TYR A 135 -0.93 14.15 -10.30
C TYR A 135 -1.04 14.08 -8.78
N VAL A 136 -0.07 13.45 -8.10
CA VAL A 136 -0.04 13.33 -6.63
C VAL A 136 0.04 14.70 -5.94
N LYS A 137 0.78 15.65 -6.54
CA LYS A 137 0.89 17.01 -6.02
C LYS A 137 -0.37 17.85 -6.22
N SER A 138 -1.20 17.52 -7.20
CA SER A 138 -2.39 18.28 -7.57
C SER A 138 -3.57 17.98 -6.64
N ARG A 139 -3.43 18.45 -5.39
CA ARG A 139 -4.41 18.39 -4.30
C ARG A 139 -4.05 19.42 -3.21
N SER A 140 -5.03 19.85 -2.42
CA SER A 140 -4.81 20.71 -1.26
C SER A 140 -5.42 20.10 -0.01
N ASP A 141 -4.59 19.59 0.90
CA ASP A 141 -5.06 18.94 2.14
C ASP A 141 -5.72 19.93 3.10
N GLN A 142 -5.25 21.18 3.11
CA GLN A 142 -5.87 22.25 3.89
C GLN A 142 -7.25 22.61 3.33
N GLN A 143 -7.43 22.60 2.00
CA GLN A 143 -8.75 22.83 1.39
C GLN A 143 -9.72 21.67 1.68
N LEU A 144 -9.23 20.43 1.71
CA LEU A 144 -10.07 19.28 2.07
C LEU A 144 -10.59 19.37 3.52
N LEU A 145 -9.88 20.08 4.40
CA LEU A 145 -10.25 20.29 5.80
C LEU A 145 -11.08 21.55 6.05
N HIS A 146 -10.73 22.66 5.39
CA HIS A 146 -11.29 24.00 5.66
C HIS A 146 -12.18 24.53 4.52
N GLY A 147 -12.29 23.79 3.41
CA GLY A 147 -13.13 24.17 2.28
C GLY A 147 -12.70 25.50 1.64
N GLN A 148 -13.67 26.38 1.41
CA GLN A 148 -13.45 27.68 0.76
C GLN A 148 -12.73 28.71 1.64
N GLU A 149 -12.64 28.49 2.95
CA GLU A 149 -11.90 29.39 3.85
C GLU A 149 -10.40 29.39 3.54
N TYR A 150 -9.90 28.31 2.93
CA TYR A 150 -8.51 28.18 2.52
C TYR A 150 -8.30 28.55 1.05
N SER A 151 -7.52 29.60 0.80
CA SER A 151 -7.31 30.20 -0.52
C SER A 151 -5.99 29.83 -1.21
N HIS A 152 -5.02 29.23 -0.50
CA HIS A 152 -3.69 28.92 -1.06
C HIS A 152 -3.68 27.58 -1.81
N THR A 153 -4.33 27.53 -2.96
CA THR A 153 -4.61 26.30 -3.73
C THR A 153 -3.77 26.10 -4.99
N SER A 154 -2.69 26.86 -5.19
CA SER A 154 -1.85 26.78 -6.40
C SER A 154 -1.26 25.39 -6.69
N ALA A 155 -1.13 24.54 -5.67
CA ALA A 155 -0.73 23.15 -5.87
C ALA A 155 -1.74 22.35 -6.72
N CYS A 156 -3.02 22.75 -6.72
CA CYS A 156 -4.13 22.10 -7.44
C CYS A 156 -4.17 22.41 -8.95
N GLU A 157 -3.29 23.25 -9.48
CA GLU A 157 -3.25 23.50 -10.92
C GLU A 157 -3.18 22.18 -11.73
N PRO A 158 -3.87 22.10 -12.89
CA PRO A 158 -4.68 23.15 -13.51
C PRO A 158 -6.11 23.27 -12.94
N GLU A 159 -6.58 22.30 -12.15
CA GLU A 159 -7.97 22.23 -11.66
C GLU A 159 -8.13 22.96 -10.32
N GLU A 160 -7.67 24.20 -10.27
CA GLU A 160 -7.79 25.07 -9.09
C GLU A 160 -9.10 25.88 -9.10
N SER A 161 -9.49 26.39 -10.27
CA SER A 161 -10.66 27.24 -10.45
C SER A 161 -11.33 26.98 -11.80
N SER A 162 -12.62 27.26 -11.90
CA SER A 162 -13.39 27.21 -13.15
C SER A 162 -14.27 28.44 -13.26
N ASN A 163 -14.27 29.12 -14.41
CA ASN A 163 -15.00 30.36 -14.66
C ASN A 163 -14.72 31.46 -13.62
N GLY A 164 -13.48 31.55 -13.13
CA GLY A 164 -13.05 32.55 -12.14
C GLY A 164 -13.47 32.25 -10.69
N LEU A 165 -14.12 31.12 -10.43
CA LEU A 165 -14.52 30.68 -9.08
C LEU A 165 -13.68 29.46 -8.63
N PRO A 166 -13.30 29.37 -7.34
CA PRO A 166 -12.52 28.24 -6.85
C PRO A 166 -13.29 26.92 -6.99
N ILE A 167 -12.57 25.83 -7.24
CA ILE A 167 -13.13 24.48 -7.22
C ILE A 167 -12.88 23.87 -5.83
N VAL A 168 -13.92 23.31 -5.21
CA VAL A 168 -13.80 22.52 -3.97
C VAL A 168 -14.45 21.16 -4.21
N PRO A 169 -13.75 20.03 -4.03
CA PRO A 169 -12.30 19.91 -3.82
C PRO A 169 -11.50 20.15 -5.12
N CYS A 170 -10.39 20.90 -5.04
CA CYS A 170 -9.51 21.19 -6.17
C CYS A 170 -8.53 20.05 -6.50
N GLY A 171 -7.99 20.11 -7.72
CA GLY A 171 -6.86 19.29 -8.15
C GLY A 171 -7.22 18.07 -9.00
N LEU A 172 -6.23 17.60 -9.76
CA LEU A 172 -6.38 16.51 -10.74
C LEU A 172 -6.85 15.19 -10.12
N ILE A 173 -6.46 14.92 -8.87
CA ILE A 173 -6.89 13.70 -8.18
C ILE A 173 -8.41 13.72 -8.03
N ALA A 174 -8.96 14.78 -7.43
CA ALA A 174 -10.39 14.92 -7.26
C ALA A 174 -11.11 14.96 -8.61
N TRP A 175 -10.61 15.78 -9.54
CA TRP A 175 -11.22 16.00 -10.85
C TRP A 175 -11.37 14.73 -11.70
N SER A 176 -10.44 13.78 -11.58
CA SER A 176 -10.46 12.53 -12.36
C SER A 176 -11.17 11.37 -11.65
N MET A 177 -12.07 11.64 -10.70
CA MET A 177 -12.77 10.63 -9.92
C MET A 177 -13.49 9.57 -10.77
N PHE A 178 -13.27 8.30 -10.43
CA PHE A 178 -13.92 7.17 -11.10
C PHE A 178 -15.46 7.27 -11.05
N ASN A 179 -16.13 7.06 -12.19
CA ASN A 179 -17.57 7.34 -12.34
C ASN A 179 -18.41 6.20 -12.95
N ASP A 180 -17.85 4.98 -13.04
CA ASP A 180 -18.70 3.82 -13.33
C ASP A 180 -19.57 3.50 -12.11
N THR A 181 -20.75 2.96 -12.37
CA THR A 181 -21.67 2.53 -11.33
C THR A 181 -21.97 1.04 -11.47
N PHE A 182 -22.23 0.37 -10.35
CA PHE A 182 -22.52 -1.06 -10.32
C PHE A 182 -23.76 -1.33 -9.48
N THR A 183 -24.64 -2.18 -10.00
CA THR A 183 -25.76 -2.75 -9.26
C THR A 183 -25.76 -4.26 -9.42
N PHE A 184 -26.15 -4.96 -8.36
CA PHE A 184 -26.02 -6.41 -8.28
C PHE A 184 -27.38 -7.02 -8.03
N ALA A 185 -27.67 -8.13 -8.72
CA ALA A 185 -28.84 -8.95 -8.48
C ALA A 185 -28.41 -10.43 -8.48
N ARG A 186 -29.10 -11.23 -7.68
CA ARG A 186 -29.02 -12.69 -7.72
C ARG A 186 -30.41 -13.17 -8.09
N GLU A 187 -30.52 -13.88 -9.21
CA GLU A 187 -31.80 -14.31 -9.79
C GLU A 187 -32.70 -13.10 -10.07
N SER A 188 -33.76 -12.89 -9.27
CA SER A 188 -34.66 -11.73 -9.35
C SER A 188 -34.54 -10.78 -8.14
N ALA A 189 -33.71 -11.13 -7.15
CA ALA A 189 -33.52 -10.34 -5.93
C ALA A 189 -32.33 -9.39 -6.07
N LYS A 190 -32.53 -8.11 -5.75
CA LYS A 190 -31.45 -7.11 -5.72
C LYS A 190 -30.55 -7.36 -4.51
N LEU A 191 -29.26 -7.54 -4.74
CA LEU A 191 -28.27 -7.63 -3.67
C LEU A 191 -27.95 -6.22 -3.15
N LYS A 192 -28.10 -6.01 -1.85
CA LYS A 192 -27.83 -4.70 -1.24
C LYS A 192 -26.32 -4.47 -1.14
N VAL A 193 -25.86 -3.39 -1.78
CA VAL A 193 -24.47 -2.93 -1.65
C VAL A 193 -24.38 -1.89 -0.55
N SER A 194 -23.63 -2.20 0.51
CA SER A 194 -23.22 -1.24 1.51
C SER A 194 -22.10 -0.36 0.98
N ARG A 195 -22.36 0.95 0.95
CA ARG A 195 -21.41 2.01 0.50
C ARG A 195 -20.84 2.80 1.69
N SER A 196 -21.16 2.39 2.92
CA SER A 196 -20.63 2.99 4.15
C SER A 196 -19.50 2.15 4.72
N ASN A 197 -18.66 2.77 5.56
CA ASN A 197 -17.50 2.16 6.19
C ASN A 197 -16.54 1.49 5.17
N ILE A 198 -16.35 2.11 4.01
CA ILE A 198 -15.40 1.68 2.96
C ILE A 198 -14.09 2.48 3.02
N ALA A 199 -14.14 3.70 3.54
CA ALA A 199 -12.99 4.52 3.84
C ALA A 199 -12.45 4.24 5.24
N TRP A 200 -11.21 4.66 5.49
CA TRP A 200 -10.61 4.56 6.81
C TRP A 200 -11.22 5.59 7.74
N LYS A 201 -11.57 5.18 8.97
CA LYS A 201 -12.15 6.07 9.99
C LYS A 201 -11.30 7.33 10.21
N SER A 202 -9.98 7.19 10.25
CA SER A 202 -9.05 8.32 10.38
C SER A 202 -9.13 9.33 9.24
N ASP A 203 -9.41 8.87 8.01
CA ASP A 203 -9.53 9.78 6.87
C ASP A 203 -10.83 10.57 7.00
N ARG A 204 -11.95 9.90 7.29
CA ARG A 204 -13.25 10.54 7.50
C ARG A 204 -13.25 11.56 8.64
N GLU A 205 -12.55 11.27 9.73
CA GLU A 205 -12.60 12.10 10.94
C GLU A 205 -11.54 13.20 10.98
N HIS A 206 -10.41 13.04 10.29
CA HIS A 206 -9.26 13.93 10.45
C HIS A 206 -8.65 14.47 9.15
N LYS A 207 -9.06 14.01 7.97
CA LYS A 207 -8.49 14.47 6.68
C LYS A 207 -9.49 15.17 5.77
N PHE A 208 -10.78 14.90 5.95
CA PHE A 208 -11.86 15.51 5.20
C PHE A 208 -12.78 16.23 6.18
N GLY A 209 -13.05 17.51 5.91
CA GLY A 209 -13.85 18.36 6.79
C GLY A 209 -15.31 17.94 6.84
N LYS A 210 -15.91 18.00 8.03
CA LYS A 210 -17.32 17.66 8.29
C LYS A 210 -18.29 18.73 7.79
N ASP A 211 -17.84 19.97 7.71
CA ASP A 211 -18.61 21.12 7.25
C ASP A 211 -18.09 21.64 5.89
N VAL A 212 -17.37 20.80 5.15
CA VAL A 212 -16.84 21.14 3.82
C VAL A 212 -17.68 20.47 2.76
N TYR A 213 -18.28 21.27 1.89
CA TYR A 213 -19.17 20.82 0.82
C TYR A 213 -18.55 21.08 -0.55
N PRO A 214 -18.80 20.22 -1.56
CA PRO A 214 -18.37 20.47 -2.92
C PRO A 214 -18.91 21.80 -3.46
N PHE A 215 -18.05 22.59 -4.11
CA PHE A 215 -18.39 23.86 -4.72
C PHE A 215 -17.72 23.99 -6.09
N ASN A 216 -18.49 24.39 -7.11
CA ASN A 216 -18.03 24.56 -8.48
C ASN A 216 -17.30 23.32 -9.09
N PHE A 217 -17.53 22.13 -8.53
CA PHE A 217 -16.86 20.89 -8.92
C PHE A 217 -17.53 20.25 -10.14
N GLN A 218 -16.74 19.91 -11.17
CA GLN A 218 -17.23 19.31 -12.44
C GLN A 218 -18.34 20.14 -13.13
N ASN A 219 -18.27 21.47 -13.00
CA ASN A 219 -19.27 22.41 -13.53
C ASN A 219 -18.86 23.03 -14.88
N GLY A 220 -17.65 22.72 -15.36
CA GLY A 220 -17.15 23.19 -16.66
C GLY A 220 -17.67 22.38 -17.85
N SER A 221 -17.29 22.79 -19.05
CA SER A 221 -17.56 22.03 -20.29
C SER A 221 -16.79 20.71 -20.34
N LEU A 222 -15.60 20.67 -19.76
CA LEU A 222 -14.80 19.46 -19.61
C LEU A 222 -15.07 18.83 -18.24
N ILE A 223 -15.54 17.59 -18.25
CA ILE A 223 -15.80 16.79 -17.05
C ILE A 223 -14.76 15.67 -17.00
N GLY A 224 -14.05 15.56 -15.88
CA GLY A 224 -12.99 14.57 -15.71
C GLY A 224 -13.44 13.22 -15.16
N GLY A 225 -14.60 13.19 -14.50
CA GLY A 225 -15.00 12.05 -13.70
C GLY A 225 -16.37 12.19 -13.06
N ALA A 226 -16.51 11.63 -11.85
CA ALA A 226 -17.75 11.64 -11.11
C ALA A 226 -18.03 13.04 -10.54
N LYS A 227 -19.32 13.35 -10.39
CA LYS A 227 -19.78 14.53 -9.64
C LYS A 227 -19.98 14.14 -8.17
N LEU A 228 -19.69 15.08 -7.27
CA LEU A 228 -19.98 14.96 -5.85
C LEU A 228 -21.35 15.58 -5.53
N ASP A 229 -22.00 15.09 -4.48
CA ASP A 229 -23.25 15.69 -4.01
C ASP A 229 -22.96 16.99 -3.25
N PRO A 230 -23.42 18.16 -3.71
CA PRO A 230 -23.19 19.44 -3.02
C PRO A 230 -23.90 19.53 -1.66
N LYS A 231 -24.85 18.64 -1.35
CA LYS A 231 -25.59 18.62 -0.08
C LYS A 231 -24.95 17.72 0.98
N VAL A 232 -23.94 16.92 0.61
CA VAL A 232 -23.27 15.97 1.51
C VAL A 232 -21.83 16.43 1.74
N PRO A 233 -21.36 16.50 3.00
CA PRO A 233 -20.01 16.94 3.27
C PRO A 233 -18.97 15.94 2.74
N LEU A 234 -17.74 16.41 2.48
CA LEU A 234 -16.67 15.57 1.94
C LEU A 234 -16.32 14.39 2.86
N SER A 235 -16.47 14.55 4.19
CA SER A 235 -16.22 13.48 5.17
C SER A 235 -17.12 12.26 5.01
N ASP A 236 -18.32 12.46 4.46
CA ASP A 236 -19.37 11.44 4.37
C ASP A 236 -19.43 10.81 2.97
N GLN A 237 -18.79 11.43 1.98
CA GLN A 237 -18.66 10.90 0.62
C GLN A 237 -17.50 9.89 0.55
N GLU A 238 -17.66 8.71 1.15
CA GLU A 238 -16.57 7.74 1.30
C GLU A 238 -15.93 7.27 -0.01
N ASP A 239 -16.70 7.22 -1.11
CA ASP A 239 -16.18 6.89 -2.44
C ASP A 239 -15.11 7.87 -2.91
N PHE A 240 -15.34 9.14 -2.64
CA PHE A 240 -14.39 10.21 -2.93
C PHE A 240 -13.14 10.04 -2.08
N ILE A 241 -13.29 9.73 -0.79
CA ILE A 241 -12.16 9.49 0.13
C ILE A 241 -11.31 8.30 -0.35
N VAL A 242 -11.95 7.20 -0.76
CA VAL A 242 -11.26 6.02 -1.32
C VAL A 242 -10.48 6.40 -2.60
N TRP A 243 -11.05 7.25 -3.46
CA TRP A 243 -10.40 7.72 -4.67
C TRP A 243 -9.16 8.59 -4.36
N MET A 244 -9.32 9.57 -3.46
CA MET A 244 -8.28 10.56 -3.09
C MET A 244 -7.00 9.94 -2.53
N ARG A 245 -7.05 8.70 -2.05
CA ARG A 245 -5.87 7.94 -1.65
C ARG A 245 -5.12 7.39 -2.86
N ALA A 246 -4.23 8.19 -3.45
CA ALA A 246 -3.45 7.78 -4.63
C ALA A 246 -2.79 6.40 -4.49
N ALA A 247 -2.92 5.57 -5.52
CA ALA A 247 -2.27 4.27 -5.60
C ALA A 247 -0.79 4.39 -5.96
N ALA A 248 0.03 3.48 -5.43
CA ALA A 248 1.48 3.46 -5.69
C ALA A 248 1.85 2.84 -7.05
N LEU A 249 1.00 1.98 -7.59
CA LEU A 249 1.21 1.20 -8.82
C LEU A 249 0.21 1.61 -9.90
N LEU A 250 0.53 1.31 -11.16
CA LEU A 250 -0.29 1.59 -12.34
C LEU A 250 -1.55 0.73 -12.41
N SER A 251 -1.47 -0.46 -11.82
CA SER A 251 -2.57 -1.40 -11.66
C SER A 251 -2.95 -1.42 -10.20
N PHE A 252 -4.16 -0.97 -9.90
CA PHE A 252 -4.62 -0.84 -8.53
C PHE A 252 -6.10 -1.16 -8.38
N ARG A 253 -6.46 -1.63 -7.19
CA ARG A 253 -7.84 -1.90 -6.79
C ARG A 253 -8.31 -0.82 -5.82
N LYS A 254 -9.57 -0.43 -5.93
CA LYS A 254 -10.24 0.48 -4.99
C LYS A 254 -11.53 -0.17 -4.53
N LEU A 255 -11.82 -0.06 -3.25
CA LEU A 255 -13.03 -0.63 -2.67
C LEU A 255 -14.23 0.20 -3.13
N TYR A 256 -15.17 -0.43 -3.82
CA TYR A 256 -16.45 0.14 -4.18
C TYR A 256 -17.43 -0.05 -3.01
N GLY A 257 -17.62 -1.28 -2.55
CA GLY A 257 -18.64 -1.54 -1.56
C GLY A 257 -18.55 -2.94 -0.99
N ARG A 258 -19.54 -3.29 -0.18
CA ARG A 258 -19.63 -4.60 0.45
C ARG A 258 -21.03 -5.18 0.30
N ILE A 259 -21.10 -6.47 0.01
CA ILE A 259 -22.34 -7.24 0.07
C ILE A 259 -22.30 -7.99 1.40
N GLU A 260 -23.31 -7.77 2.24
CA GLU A 260 -23.40 -8.31 3.60
C GLU A 260 -24.16 -9.65 3.65
N GLU A 261 -24.25 -10.32 2.50
CA GLU A 261 -24.95 -11.60 2.31
C GLU A 261 -23.99 -12.60 1.67
N ASP A 262 -24.11 -13.87 2.07
CA ASP A 262 -23.30 -14.96 1.53
C ASP A 262 -23.72 -15.30 0.09
N LEU A 263 -22.75 -15.74 -0.71
CA LEU A 263 -22.98 -16.28 -2.06
C LEU A 263 -22.60 -17.75 -2.12
N GLU A 264 -23.57 -18.58 -2.49
CA GLU A 264 -23.41 -20.02 -2.59
C GLU A 264 -22.75 -20.43 -3.93
N PRO A 265 -21.99 -21.54 -3.97
CA PRO A 265 -21.53 -22.12 -5.22
C PRO A 265 -22.69 -22.36 -6.19
N GLY A 266 -22.49 -22.00 -7.45
CA GLY A 266 -23.49 -22.11 -8.51
C GLY A 266 -24.39 -20.89 -8.65
N ASN A 267 -24.44 -19.96 -7.67
CA ASN A 267 -25.14 -18.70 -7.84
C ASN A 267 -24.59 -17.92 -9.05
N VAL A 268 -25.49 -17.27 -9.80
CA VAL A 268 -25.14 -16.33 -10.86
C VAL A 268 -25.49 -14.93 -10.39
N VAL A 269 -24.46 -14.12 -10.17
CA VAL A 269 -24.62 -12.70 -9.84
C VAL A 269 -24.70 -11.92 -11.14
N VAL A 270 -25.85 -11.29 -11.36
CA VAL A 270 -26.08 -10.37 -12.47
C VAL A 270 -25.60 -8.99 -12.04
N VAL A 271 -24.64 -8.44 -12.78
CA VAL A 271 -24.12 -7.10 -12.55
C VAL A 271 -24.61 -6.18 -13.66
N ASN A 272 -25.45 -5.21 -13.31
CA ASN A 272 -25.79 -4.13 -14.22
C ASN A 272 -24.90 -2.93 -13.90
N LEU A 273 -24.10 -2.52 -14.88
CA LEU A 273 -23.11 -1.46 -14.73
C LEU A 273 -23.25 -0.37 -15.79
N MET A 274 -22.82 0.84 -15.47
CA MET A 274 -22.66 1.94 -16.42
C MET A 274 -21.19 2.20 -16.69
N ASN A 275 -20.75 1.95 -17.91
CA ASN A 275 -19.37 2.05 -18.37
C ASN A 275 -19.05 3.49 -18.81
N ASN A 276 -18.97 4.43 -17.86
CA ASN A 276 -18.82 5.87 -18.11
C ASN A 276 -17.36 6.35 -18.13
N TYR A 277 -16.48 5.70 -17.38
CA TYR A 277 -15.11 6.15 -17.17
C TYR A 277 -14.24 5.82 -18.38
N ASN A 278 -13.72 6.83 -19.08
CA ASN A 278 -12.93 6.62 -20.28
C ASN A 278 -11.53 6.10 -19.95
N THR A 279 -11.26 4.83 -20.29
CA THR A 279 -9.92 4.24 -20.20
C THR A 279 -9.27 3.99 -21.57
N TYR A 280 -10.01 4.12 -22.67
CA TYR A 280 -9.51 3.76 -23.99
C TYR A 280 -8.51 4.78 -24.52
N SER A 281 -8.61 6.05 -24.11
CA SER A 281 -7.69 7.13 -24.51
C SER A 281 -6.23 6.89 -24.09
N PHE A 282 -6.03 6.13 -23.02
CA PHE A 282 -4.71 5.77 -22.50
C PHE A 282 -4.49 4.26 -22.46
N SER A 283 -5.25 3.48 -23.23
CA SER A 283 -5.14 2.01 -23.29
C SER A 283 -5.26 1.32 -21.92
N GLY A 284 -6.04 1.89 -21.00
CA GLY A 284 -6.33 1.32 -19.70
C GLY A 284 -7.40 0.23 -19.76
N GLN A 285 -7.35 -0.70 -18.82
CA GLN A 285 -8.32 -1.79 -18.67
C GLN A 285 -9.14 -1.60 -17.41
N LYS A 286 -10.37 -2.13 -17.41
CA LYS A 286 -11.26 -2.09 -16.25
C LYS A 286 -11.75 -3.47 -15.89
N LYS A 287 -11.62 -3.81 -14.62
CA LYS A 287 -12.09 -5.07 -14.07
C LYS A 287 -12.95 -4.82 -12.85
N LEU A 288 -14.00 -5.61 -12.72
CA LEU A 288 -14.80 -5.73 -11.51
C LEU A 288 -14.34 -6.98 -10.76
N ILE A 289 -14.13 -6.85 -9.46
CA ILE A 289 -13.66 -7.93 -8.61
C ILE A 289 -14.60 -8.10 -7.42
N LEU A 290 -15.11 -9.31 -7.23
CA LEU A 290 -15.75 -9.73 -5.99
C LEU A 290 -14.74 -10.58 -5.22
N SER A 291 -14.42 -10.21 -3.99
CA SER A 291 -13.38 -10.87 -3.20
C SER A 291 -13.79 -11.04 -1.74
N THR A 292 -13.49 -12.18 -1.15
CA THR A 292 -13.54 -12.39 0.31
C THR A 292 -12.18 -12.06 0.92
N SER A 293 -12.16 -11.66 2.19
CA SER A 293 -10.91 -11.39 2.91
C SER A 293 -10.58 -12.52 3.90
N SER A 294 -9.29 -12.89 3.96
CA SER A 294 -8.71 -13.62 5.07
C SER A 294 -8.16 -12.65 6.13
N TRP A 295 -7.63 -13.18 7.24
CA TRP A 295 -6.91 -12.38 8.23
C TRP A 295 -5.65 -11.70 7.67
N LEU A 296 -5.09 -12.23 6.57
CA LEU A 296 -3.94 -11.66 5.85
C LEU A 296 -4.37 -10.62 4.79
N GLY A 297 -5.67 -10.40 4.63
CA GLY A 297 -6.25 -9.57 3.58
C GLY A 297 -6.77 -10.39 2.40
N GLY A 298 -6.67 -9.82 1.19
CA GLY A 298 -7.09 -10.48 -0.05
C GLY A 298 -6.13 -11.57 -0.51
N ARG A 299 -6.42 -12.15 -1.68
CA ARG A 299 -5.64 -13.24 -2.24
C ARG A 299 -4.26 -12.75 -2.70
N ASN A 300 -3.21 -13.19 -2.01
CA ASN A 300 -1.84 -12.90 -2.39
C ASN A 300 -0.87 -14.01 -1.95
N ASP A 301 -0.57 -14.90 -2.89
CA ASP A 301 0.31 -16.05 -2.64
C ASP A 301 1.80 -15.65 -2.48
N PHE A 302 2.17 -14.40 -2.82
CA PHE A 302 3.56 -13.95 -2.80
C PHE A 302 4.24 -14.17 -1.45
N LEU A 303 3.61 -13.69 -0.36
CA LEU A 303 4.21 -13.76 0.97
C LEU A 303 4.48 -15.22 1.39
N GLY A 304 3.50 -16.10 1.20
CA GLY A 304 3.65 -17.52 1.52
C GLY A 304 4.72 -18.21 0.69
N ILE A 305 4.76 -17.95 -0.62
CA ILE A 305 5.80 -18.48 -1.51
C ILE A 305 7.18 -17.98 -1.10
N THR A 306 7.33 -16.69 -0.78
CA THR A 306 8.61 -16.13 -0.35
C THR A 306 9.12 -16.80 0.93
N TYR A 307 8.27 -16.99 1.94
CA TYR A 307 8.65 -17.71 3.16
C TYR A 307 9.08 -19.16 2.87
N LEU A 308 8.36 -19.87 2.00
CA LEU A 308 8.72 -21.24 1.61
C LEU A 308 10.06 -21.29 0.87
N VAL A 309 10.29 -20.39 -0.09
CA VAL A 309 11.54 -20.33 -0.87
C VAL A 309 12.73 -19.99 0.01
N VAL A 310 12.61 -18.98 0.86
CA VAL A 310 13.67 -18.55 1.78
C VAL A 310 13.93 -19.61 2.87
N GLY A 311 12.88 -20.25 3.37
CA GLY A 311 13.01 -21.35 4.33
C GLY A 311 13.68 -22.58 3.72
N ALA A 312 13.26 -23.00 2.51
CA ALA A 312 13.84 -24.14 1.81
C ALA A 312 15.30 -23.89 1.42
N SER A 313 15.63 -22.71 0.90
CA SER A 313 17.01 -22.36 0.55
C SER A 313 17.92 -22.35 1.79
N SER A 314 17.41 -21.92 2.94
CA SER A 314 18.15 -21.95 4.21
C SER A 314 18.49 -23.37 4.67
N ILE A 315 17.54 -24.31 4.55
CA ILE A 315 17.80 -25.74 4.84
C ILE A 315 18.84 -26.31 3.88
N VAL A 316 18.73 -26.01 2.58
CA VAL A 316 19.70 -26.48 1.58
C VAL A 316 21.10 -25.95 1.88
N ILE A 317 21.24 -24.65 2.17
CA ILE A 317 22.52 -24.03 2.55
C ILE A 317 23.09 -24.68 3.82
N SER A 318 22.24 -24.92 4.82
CA SER A 318 22.64 -25.61 6.05
C SER A 318 23.19 -27.02 5.77
N ILE A 319 22.50 -27.81 4.95
CA ILE A 319 22.95 -29.16 4.57
C ILE A 319 24.30 -29.09 3.83
N ILE A 320 24.46 -28.14 2.90
CA ILE A 320 25.73 -27.95 2.19
C ILE A 320 26.87 -27.60 3.17
N PHE A 321 26.65 -26.65 4.08
CA PHE A 321 27.65 -26.30 5.09
C PHE A 321 27.95 -27.46 6.04
N MET A 322 26.95 -28.24 6.42
CA MET A 322 27.15 -29.45 7.23
C MET A 322 28.03 -30.46 6.49
N LEU A 323 27.73 -30.77 5.22
CA LEU A 323 28.53 -31.68 4.40
C LEU A 323 29.97 -31.18 4.20
N LEU A 324 30.17 -29.89 3.95
CA LEU A 324 31.50 -29.29 3.82
C LEU A 324 32.28 -29.34 5.13
N HIS A 325 31.61 -29.09 6.26
CA HIS A 325 32.23 -29.13 7.58
C HIS A 325 32.64 -30.56 7.96
N LEU A 326 31.81 -31.56 7.63
CA LEU A 326 32.12 -32.97 7.85
C LEU A 326 33.22 -33.49 6.92
N LYS A 327 33.23 -33.08 5.65
CA LYS A 327 34.21 -33.54 4.66
C LYS A 327 35.58 -32.88 4.81
N ASN A 328 35.60 -31.57 5.09
CA ASN A 328 36.83 -30.77 5.15
C ASN A 328 36.88 -29.93 6.45
N PRO A 329 37.02 -30.57 7.63
CA PRO A 329 37.12 -29.85 8.89
C PRO A 329 38.40 -29.01 8.90
N ARG A 330 38.25 -27.68 8.98
CA ARG A 330 39.39 -26.76 9.20
C ARG A 330 39.51 -26.46 10.69
N PRO A 331 40.70 -26.58 11.29
CA PRO A 331 40.92 -26.15 12.66
C PRO A 331 40.68 -24.64 12.77
N TYR A 332 40.00 -24.24 13.85
CA TYR A 332 39.69 -22.85 14.10
C TYR A 332 40.96 -22.07 14.45
N GLY A 333 41.18 -20.93 13.78
CA GLY A 333 42.36 -20.08 14.02
C GLY A 333 43.67 -20.61 13.41
N ASP A 334 43.60 -21.42 12.34
CA ASP A 334 44.79 -21.90 11.64
C ASP A 334 45.62 -20.75 11.04
N ASN A 335 46.90 -20.70 11.43
CA ASN A 335 47.81 -19.61 11.13
C ASN A 335 48.54 -19.85 9.81
N SER A 336 48.32 -18.98 8.81
CA SER A 336 48.88 -19.13 7.47
C SER A 336 50.42 -19.10 7.43
N TRP A 337 51.07 -18.39 8.35
CA TRP A 337 52.54 -18.30 8.45
C TRP A 337 53.22 -19.59 8.91
N ASN A 338 52.53 -20.48 9.63
CA ASN A 338 53.09 -21.76 10.08
C ASN A 338 53.15 -22.82 8.97
N LYS A 339 52.46 -22.61 7.84
CA LYS A 339 52.47 -23.56 6.72
C LYS A 339 53.69 -23.42 5.82
N LYS A 340 54.36 -22.27 5.82
CA LYS A 340 55.58 -22.02 5.04
C LYS A 340 56.86 -22.60 5.65
N SER A 341 56.89 -22.89 6.96
CA SER A 341 58.08 -23.44 7.63
C SER A 341 58.21 -24.97 7.54
N LEU A 342 57.16 -25.67 7.11
CA LEU A 342 57.12 -27.13 6.93
C LEU A 342 57.42 -27.58 5.49
N SER A 343 57.55 -26.63 4.55
CA SER A 343 57.90 -26.88 3.15
C SER A 343 59.32 -26.40 2.79
N SER A 344 60.18 -26.22 3.79
CA SER A 344 61.59 -25.83 3.61
C SER A 344 62.52 -26.93 4.09
#